data_AF-A0A5J6SQS3-F1
#
_entry.id   AF-A0A5J6SQS3-F1
#
_cell.length_a   1.000
_cell.length_b   1.000
_cell.length_c   1.000
_cell.angle_alpha   90.00
_cell.angle_beta   90.00
_cell.angle_gamma   90.00
#
_symmetry.space_group_name_H-M   'P 1'
#
loop_
_entity.id
_entity.type
_entity.pdbx_description
1 polymer ?
#
loop_
_entity_poly.entity_id
_entity_poly.type
_entity_poly.pdbx_seq_one_letter_code
_entity_poly.pdbx_strand_id
1 'polypeptide(L)'
;MYKKKRFSVAVWTRMYRTNLIKENVLYFKEGILHEDENWTPKVLLVAKRVGYISIPFYHYVIRNNSITQMENRKKHIADVLNTCKELEEEYNKRDISESNKRILKDYLARLYINTCTFGKYDGNFYINIVDKKFPLRNSYFIKTKIESLIYVLSIPLYKYIKLKYS
;
A
#
# COMPACT_ATOMS: atom_id res chain seq x y z
N MET A 1 -10.04 -7.77 21.27
CA MET A 1 -9.58 -8.35 19.99
C MET A 1 -8.60 -7.36 19.33
N TYR A 2 -7.29 -7.56 19.49
CA TYR A 2 -6.25 -6.62 19.03
C TYR A 2 -6.17 -6.60 17.49
N LYS A 3 -6.89 -5.67 16.84
CA LYS A 3 -6.74 -5.40 15.40
C LYS A 3 -5.33 -4.87 15.14
N LYS A 4 -4.56 -5.59 14.32
CA LYS A 4 -3.29 -5.13 13.73
C LYS A 4 -3.53 -3.75 13.09
N LYS A 5 -2.94 -2.69 13.65
CA LYS A 5 -3.02 -1.33 13.10
C LYS A 5 -2.38 -1.31 11.71
N ARG A 6 -3.21 -1.36 10.66
CA ARG A 6 -2.77 -1.07 9.29
C ARG A 6 -2.55 0.43 9.19
N PHE A 7 -1.39 0.83 8.68
CA PHE A 7 -1.12 2.23 8.35
C PHE A 7 -2.04 2.62 7.18
N SER A 8 -3.09 3.39 7.46
CA SER A 8 -4.00 3.95 6.44
C SER A 8 -3.32 5.14 5.80
N VAL A 9 -3.35 5.32 4.47
CA VAL A 9 -2.70 6.48 3.81
C VAL A 9 -3.65 7.70 3.71
N ALA A 10 -4.91 7.51 4.13
CA ALA A 10 -5.94 8.53 4.10
C ALA A 10 -5.55 9.76 4.93
N VAL A 11 -5.45 10.90 4.26
CA VAL A 11 -5.00 12.18 4.85
C VAL A 11 -5.97 12.71 5.89
N TRP A 12 -7.26 12.53 5.65
CA TRP A 12 -8.35 12.98 6.52
C TRP A 12 -8.39 12.28 7.89
N THR A 13 -7.62 11.21 8.08
CA THR A 13 -7.50 10.52 9.38
C THR A 13 -6.40 11.09 10.28
N ARG A 14 -5.73 12.18 9.87
CA ARG A 14 -4.54 12.72 10.53
C ARG A 14 -4.62 14.21 10.75
N MET A 15 -3.89 14.67 11.76
CA MET A 15 -3.65 16.09 12.01
C MET A 15 -2.20 16.42 11.70
N TYR A 16 -1.99 17.55 11.02
CA TYR A 16 -0.68 18.01 10.58
C TYR A 16 -0.41 19.41 11.11
N ARG A 17 0.85 19.71 11.46
CA ARG A 17 1.25 21.08 11.80
C ARG A 17 1.29 21.92 10.53
N THR A 18 0.58 23.05 10.52
CA THR A 18 0.51 23.94 9.35
C THR A 18 1.89 24.40 8.88
N ASN A 19 2.79 24.76 9.81
CA ASN A 19 4.13 25.22 9.47
C ASN A 19 4.98 24.12 8.80
N LEU A 20 4.80 22.85 9.19
CA LEU A 20 5.47 21.72 8.55
C LEU A 20 5.13 21.65 7.06
N ILE A 21 3.87 21.90 6.70
CA ILE A 21 3.39 21.86 5.32
C ILE A 21 3.92 23.06 4.53
N LYS A 22 3.80 24.27 5.10
CA LYS A 22 4.18 25.52 4.42
C LYS A 22 5.68 25.64 4.18
N GLU A 23 6.50 25.33 5.18
CA GLU A 23 7.96 25.45 5.10
C GLU A 23 8.57 24.43 4.12
N ASN A 24 7.94 23.27 3.93
CA ASN A 24 8.41 22.20 3.04
C ASN A 24 7.66 22.15 1.70
N VAL A 25 6.76 23.11 1.43
CA VAL A 25 5.99 23.23 0.18
C VAL A 25 5.25 21.93 -0.18
N LEU A 26 4.57 21.33 0.80
CA LEU A 26 3.91 20.03 0.66
C LEU A 26 2.44 20.18 0.29
N TYR A 27 2.18 20.54 -0.97
CA TYR A 27 0.82 20.62 -1.50
C TYR A 27 0.46 19.38 -2.34
N PHE A 28 -0.83 19.08 -2.47
CA PHE A 28 -1.29 18.01 -3.36
C PHE A 28 -0.94 18.35 -4.80
N LYS A 29 -0.65 17.30 -5.58
CA LYS A 29 -0.40 17.44 -7.00
C LYS A 29 -1.73 17.32 -7.73
N GLU A 30 -2.12 18.38 -8.43
CA GLU A 30 -3.38 18.41 -9.17
C GLU A 30 -3.41 17.36 -10.29
N GLY A 31 -4.60 16.81 -10.55
CA GLY A 31 -4.87 15.90 -11.67
C GLY A 31 -4.56 14.41 -11.44
N ILE A 32 -4.35 13.98 -10.19
CA ILE A 32 -4.00 12.58 -9.86
C ILE A 32 -5.05 11.94 -8.94
N LEU A 33 -5.51 10.74 -9.29
CA LEU A 33 -6.32 9.89 -8.40
C LEU A 33 -5.41 9.26 -7.33
N HIS A 34 -5.90 9.18 -6.08
CA HIS A 34 -5.11 8.71 -4.92
C HIS A 34 -3.93 9.64 -4.54
N GLU A 35 -4.13 10.95 -4.66
CA GLU A 35 -3.17 11.97 -4.25
C GLU A 35 -2.64 11.81 -2.81
N ASP A 36 -3.46 11.21 -1.95
CA ASP A 36 -3.18 10.90 -0.55
C ASP A 36 -2.09 9.85 -0.35
N GLU A 37 -1.98 8.90 -1.29
CA GLU A 37 -0.91 7.92 -1.31
C GLU A 37 0.44 8.54 -1.67
N ASN A 38 0.45 9.62 -2.45
CA ASN A 38 1.66 10.37 -2.79
C ASN A 38 2.05 11.35 -1.67
N TRP A 39 1.06 12.04 -1.12
CA TRP A 39 1.26 13.17 -0.22
C TRP A 39 1.64 12.71 1.20
N THR A 40 0.96 11.71 1.74
CA THR A 40 1.16 11.27 3.13
C THR A 40 2.59 10.76 3.41
N PRO A 41 3.24 9.99 2.52
CA PRO A 41 4.64 9.61 2.71
C PRO A 41 5.60 10.80 2.73
N LYS A 42 5.40 11.80 1.85
CA LYS A 42 6.24 13.00 1.79
C LYS A 42 6.17 13.80 3.09
N VAL A 43 4.98 13.96 3.64
CA VAL A 43 4.79 14.65 4.92
C VAL A 43 5.42 13.89 6.09
N LEU A 44 5.37 12.55 6.08
CA LEU A 44 6.02 11.75 7.11
C LEU A 44 7.55 11.78 7.03
N LEU A 45 8.13 11.94 5.83
CA LEU A 45 9.58 12.01 5.65
C LEU A 45 10.19 13.28 6.27
N VAL A 46 9.47 14.41 6.22
CA VAL A 46 9.94 15.66 6.83
C VAL A 46 9.51 15.82 8.30
N ALA A 47 8.59 14.98 8.78
CA ALA A 47 8.07 15.08 10.14
C ALA A 47 9.11 14.62 11.18
N LYS A 48 9.56 15.55 12.02
CA LYS A 48 10.51 15.24 13.13
C LYS A 48 9.89 14.39 14.25
N ARG A 49 8.56 14.46 14.43
CA ARG A 49 7.82 13.72 15.47
C ARG A 49 6.45 13.32 14.93
N VAL A 50 6.08 12.06 15.16
CA VAL A 50 4.78 11.49 14.79
C VAL A 50 4.21 10.79 16.03
N GLY A 51 2.98 11.15 16.42
CA GLY A 51 2.28 10.56 17.55
C GLY A 51 1.03 9.79 17.10
N TYR A 52 0.61 8.81 17.90
CA TYR A 52 -0.64 8.07 17.68
C TYR A 52 -1.59 8.32 18.86
N ILE A 53 -2.81 8.76 18.56
CA ILE A 53 -3.87 8.90 19.57
C ILE A 53 -4.91 7.80 19.31
N SER A 54 -5.19 6.98 20.32
CA SER A 54 -6.13 5.85 20.24
C SER A 54 -7.56 6.25 20.59
N ILE A 55 -7.99 7.44 20.18
CA ILE A 55 -9.33 7.98 20.45
C ILE A 55 -10.07 8.07 19.11
N PRO A 56 -11.32 7.57 19.00
CA PRO A 56 -12.07 7.60 17.75
C PRO A 56 -12.54 9.03 17.44
N PHE A 57 -11.77 9.78 16.64
CA PHE A 57 -12.12 11.15 16.24
C PHE A 57 -12.95 11.24 14.95
N TYR A 58 -13.10 10.15 14.19
CA TYR A 58 -13.65 10.22 12.83
C TYR A 58 -14.77 9.20 12.60
N HIS A 59 -15.95 9.69 12.26
CA HIS A 59 -17.12 8.88 11.89
C HIS A 59 -17.20 8.78 10.36
N TYR A 60 -16.81 7.64 9.79
CA TYR A 60 -16.72 7.42 8.34
C TYR A 60 -18.09 7.05 7.75
N VAL A 61 -18.66 7.92 6.90
CA VAL A 61 -19.94 7.67 6.20
C VAL A 61 -19.65 7.26 4.75
N ILE A 62 -19.94 6.00 4.42
CA ILE A 62 -19.81 5.46 3.06
C ILE A 62 -21.07 5.78 2.27
N ARG A 63 -20.94 6.46 1.12
CA ARG A 63 -22.05 6.71 0.17
C ARG A 63 -21.87 5.82 -1.06
N ASN A 64 -22.98 5.40 -1.67
CA ASN A 64 -23.00 4.45 -2.79
C ASN A 64 -22.30 4.94 -4.09
N ASN A 65 -22.00 6.24 -4.21
CA ASN A 65 -21.34 6.84 -5.38
C ASN A 65 -19.89 7.29 -5.11
N SER A 66 -19.13 6.61 -4.23
CA SER A 66 -17.69 6.91 -4.11
C SER A 66 -16.94 6.39 -5.35
N ILE A 67 -15.98 7.16 -5.87
CA ILE A 67 -15.11 6.80 -7.00
C ILE A 67 -14.45 5.42 -6.79
N THR A 68 -14.19 5.07 -5.52
CA THR A 68 -13.65 3.78 -5.06
C THR A 68 -14.57 2.56 -5.29
N GLN A 69 -15.83 2.76 -5.68
CA GLN A 69 -16.79 1.69 -5.98
C GLN A 69 -16.85 1.30 -7.47
N MET A 70 -16.14 1.99 -8.38
CA MET A 70 -16.30 1.76 -9.82
C MET A 70 -15.85 0.37 -10.30
N GLU A 71 -16.61 -0.12 -11.27
CA GLU A 71 -16.83 -1.51 -11.72
C GLU A 71 -15.60 -2.29 -12.23
N ASN A 72 -14.40 -1.71 -12.26
CA ASN A 72 -13.24 -2.32 -12.92
C ASN A 72 -12.16 -2.83 -11.95
N ARG A 73 -12.47 -3.93 -11.25
CA ARG A 73 -11.53 -4.60 -10.33
C ARG A 73 -10.23 -5.05 -11.01
N LYS A 74 -10.32 -5.46 -12.29
CA LYS A 74 -9.15 -5.84 -13.10
C LYS A 74 -8.18 -4.67 -13.26
N LYS A 75 -8.70 -3.50 -13.64
CA LYS A 75 -7.93 -2.26 -13.74
C LYS A 75 -7.28 -1.89 -12.41
N HIS A 76 -8.05 -1.90 -11.32
CA HIS A 76 -7.52 -1.58 -10.00
C HIS A 76 -6.34 -2.49 -9.59
N ILE A 77 -6.43 -3.80 -9.86
CA ILE A 77 -5.31 -4.72 -9.62
C ILE A 77 -4.11 -4.32 -10.48
N ALA A 78 -4.30 -4.13 -11.78
CA ALA A 78 -3.22 -3.78 -12.70
C ALA A 78 -2.52 -2.48 -12.29
N ASP A 79 -3.29 -1.45 -11.91
CA ASP A 79 -2.77 -0.16 -11.46
C ASP A 79 -1.88 -0.33 -10.23
N VAL A 80 -2.33 -1.07 -9.20
CA VAL A 80 -1.53 -1.32 -7.98
C VAL A 80 -0.26 -2.11 -8.28
N LEU A 81 -0.32 -3.11 -9.16
CA LEU A 81 0.87 -3.88 -9.56
C LEU A 81 1.89 -2.99 -10.29
N ASN A 82 1.44 -2.06 -11.13
CA ASN A 82 2.30 -1.11 -11.83
C ASN A 82 2.90 -0.08 -10.87
N THR A 83 2.09 0.51 -9.99
CA THR A 83 2.57 1.43 -8.94
C THR A 83 3.65 0.78 -8.08
N CYS A 84 3.50 -0.50 -7.74
CA CYS A 84 4.54 -1.23 -7.00
C CYS A 84 5.87 -1.33 -7.75
N LYS A 85 5.84 -1.53 -9.08
CA LYS A 85 7.05 -1.59 -9.91
C LYS A 85 7.70 -0.22 -10.05
N GLU A 86 6.90 0.82 -10.30
CA GLU A 86 7.39 2.20 -10.38
C GLU A 86 8.05 2.66 -9.07
N LEU A 87 7.40 2.38 -7.92
CA LEU A 87 7.95 2.71 -6.61
C LEU A 87 9.23 1.92 -6.30
N GLU A 88 9.32 0.65 -6.71
CA GLU A 88 10.57 -0.12 -6.58
C GLU A 88 11.72 0.57 -7.30
N GLU A 89 11.51 1.03 -8.54
CA GLU A 89 12.52 1.76 -9.30
C GLU A 89 12.92 3.08 -8.63
N GLU A 90 11.94 3.85 -8.15
CA GLU A 90 12.20 5.10 -7.42
C GLU A 90 13.01 4.86 -6.15
N TYR A 91 12.71 3.81 -5.38
CA TYR A 91 13.45 3.47 -4.17
C TYR A 91 14.89 3.02 -4.46
N ASN A 92 15.13 2.44 -5.64
CA ASN A 92 16.47 2.07 -6.07
C ASN A 92 17.29 3.28 -6.52
N LYS A 93 16.66 4.29 -7.13
CA LYS A 93 17.33 5.49 -7.65
C LYS A 93 17.65 6.53 -6.58
N ARG A 94 16.88 6.56 -5.48
CA ARG A 94 17.04 7.58 -4.42
C ARG A 94 18.11 7.22 -3.40
N ASP A 95 18.79 8.25 -2.91
CA ASP A 95 19.71 8.15 -1.79
C ASP A 95 18.93 8.07 -0.47
N ILE A 96 18.58 6.84 -0.10
CA ILE A 96 17.85 6.47 1.13
C ILE A 96 18.70 5.44 1.85
N SER A 97 18.73 5.47 3.18
CA SER A 97 19.42 4.44 3.96
C SER A 97 18.91 3.03 3.62
N GLU A 98 19.81 2.06 3.60
CA GLU A 98 19.46 0.67 3.25
C GLU A 98 18.41 0.08 4.21
N SER A 99 18.42 0.47 5.49
CA SER A 99 17.38 0.05 6.44
C SER A 99 15.98 0.54 6.03
N ASN A 100 15.86 1.79 5.59
CA ASN A 100 14.60 2.36 5.12
C ASN A 100 14.17 1.76 3.78
N LYS A 101 15.10 1.57 2.83
CA LYS A 101 14.80 0.88 1.56
C LYS A 101 14.23 -0.51 1.79
N ARG A 102 14.80 -1.28 2.72
CA ARG A 102 14.30 -2.61 3.09
C ARG A 102 12.86 -2.57 3.61
N ILE A 103 12.54 -1.60 4.47
CA ILE A 103 11.18 -1.42 5.02
C ILE A 103 10.19 -1.08 3.90
N LEU A 104 10.55 -0.15 3.03
CA LEU A 104 9.71 0.29 1.92
C LEU A 104 9.47 -0.84 0.90
N LYS A 105 10.52 -1.54 0.50
CA LYS A 105 10.41 -2.70 -0.40
C LYS A 105 9.59 -3.83 0.20
N ASP A 106 9.77 -4.13 1.50
CA ASP A 106 8.95 -5.15 2.16
C ASP A 106 7.47 -4.76 2.18
N TYR A 107 7.18 -3.47 2.38
CA TYR A 107 5.82 -2.95 2.24
C TYR A 107 5.26 -3.18 0.82
N LEU A 108 6.04 -2.89 -0.24
CA LEU A 108 5.63 -3.14 -1.63
C LEU A 108 5.36 -4.62 -1.86
N ALA A 109 6.22 -5.52 -1.39
CA ALA A 109 6.00 -6.96 -1.54
C ALA A 109 4.66 -7.40 -0.93
N ARG A 110 4.31 -6.91 0.27
CA ARG A 110 3.02 -7.19 0.91
C ARG A 110 1.85 -6.59 0.14
N LEU A 111 1.97 -5.35 -0.33
CA LEU A 111 0.92 -4.70 -1.10
C LEU A 111 0.64 -5.51 -2.39
N TYR A 112 1.71 -5.89 -3.08
CA TYR A 112 1.69 -6.68 -4.31
C TYR A 112 0.94 -8.01 -4.13
N ILE A 113 1.34 -8.85 -3.17
CA ILE A 113 0.69 -10.16 -2.95
C ILE A 113 -0.75 -10.02 -2.46
N ASN A 114 -1.09 -8.94 -1.73
CA ASN A 114 -2.46 -8.72 -1.26
C ASN A 114 -3.44 -8.38 -2.39
N THR A 115 -2.97 -7.95 -3.57
CA THR A 115 -3.85 -7.70 -4.73
C THR A 115 -4.66 -8.95 -5.12
N CYS A 116 -4.17 -10.16 -4.81
CA CYS A 116 -4.93 -11.38 -5.07
C CYS A 116 -6.22 -11.50 -4.23
N THR A 117 -6.36 -10.66 -3.20
CA THR A 117 -7.53 -10.62 -2.32
C THR A 117 -8.53 -9.53 -2.71
N PHE A 118 -8.30 -8.78 -3.80
CA PHE A 118 -9.12 -7.64 -4.24
C PHE A 118 -10.46 -8.06 -4.87
N GLY A 119 -11.25 -8.83 -4.12
CA GLY A 119 -12.58 -9.27 -4.51
C GLY A 119 -12.58 -10.38 -5.57
N LYS A 120 -13.64 -10.40 -6.38
CA LYS A 120 -13.86 -11.34 -7.47
C LYS A 120 -13.29 -10.78 -8.77
N TYR A 121 -12.45 -11.58 -9.42
CA TYR A 121 -11.86 -11.32 -10.72
C TYR A 121 -11.48 -12.67 -11.35
N ASP A 122 -11.23 -12.69 -12.66
CA ASP A 122 -10.79 -13.89 -13.37
C ASP A 122 -9.37 -14.31 -12.97
N GLY A 123 -9.20 -15.57 -12.55
CA GLY A 123 -7.91 -16.09 -12.09
C GLY A 123 -6.85 -16.12 -13.18
N ASN A 124 -7.23 -16.42 -14.42
CA ASN A 124 -6.31 -16.47 -15.56
C ASN A 124 -5.77 -15.07 -15.87
N PHE A 125 -6.64 -14.06 -15.90
CA PHE A 125 -6.23 -12.65 -15.96
C PHE A 125 -5.17 -12.31 -14.92
N TYR A 126 -5.38 -12.68 -13.65
CA TYR A 126 -4.45 -12.36 -12.58
C TYR A 126 -3.08 -13.02 -12.76
N ILE A 127 -3.07 -14.31 -13.10
CA ILE A 127 -1.83 -15.07 -13.34
C ILE A 127 -1.02 -14.45 -14.50
N ASN A 128 -1.69 -13.92 -15.53
CA ASN A 128 -1.03 -13.34 -16.70
C ASN A 128 -0.37 -11.98 -16.44
N ILE A 129 -0.86 -11.19 -15.48
CA ILE A 129 -0.33 -9.83 -15.24
C ILE A 129 0.68 -9.75 -14.08
N VAL A 130 0.74 -10.77 -13.22
CA VAL A 130 1.59 -10.74 -12.02
C VAL A 130 3.01 -11.21 -12.33
N ASP A 131 3.98 -10.48 -11.78
CA ASP A 131 5.38 -10.90 -11.71
C ASP A 131 5.62 -11.64 -10.38
N LYS A 132 5.71 -12.97 -10.44
CA LYS A 132 5.99 -13.80 -9.25
C LYS A 132 7.36 -13.53 -8.62
N LYS A 133 8.32 -12.96 -9.36
CA LYS A 133 9.66 -12.63 -8.84
C LYS A 133 9.64 -11.33 -8.03
N PHE A 134 8.70 -10.42 -8.30
CA PHE A 134 8.56 -9.14 -7.60
C PHE A 134 8.46 -9.29 -6.07
N PRO A 135 7.54 -10.08 -5.51
CA PRO A 135 7.41 -10.19 -4.06
C PRO A 135 8.58 -10.94 -3.41
N LEU A 136 9.28 -11.82 -4.13
CA LEU A 136 10.46 -12.51 -3.61
C LEU A 136 11.63 -11.53 -3.45
N ARG A 137 11.96 -10.76 -4.50
CA ARG A 137 13.10 -9.83 -4.48
C ARG A 137 12.90 -8.63 -3.54
N ASN A 138 11.65 -8.28 -3.25
CA ASN A 138 11.31 -7.16 -2.37
C ASN A 138 10.96 -7.57 -0.93
N SER A 139 10.92 -8.88 -0.61
CA SER A 139 10.62 -9.35 0.75
C SER A 139 11.86 -9.41 1.65
N TYR A 140 11.85 -8.66 2.75
CA TYR A 140 13.00 -8.56 3.65
C TYR A 140 12.74 -9.12 5.05
N PHE A 141 11.51 -9.01 5.57
CA PHE A 141 11.15 -9.54 6.89
C PHE A 141 10.65 -10.98 6.79
N ILE A 142 10.93 -11.79 7.83
CA ILE A 142 10.64 -13.24 7.85
C ILE A 142 9.19 -13.55 7.46
N LYS A 143 8.24 -12.77 7.99
CA LYS A 143 6.82 -12.93 7.73
C LYS A 143 6.48 -12.72 6.25
N THR A 144 7.00 -11.64 5.67
CA THR A 144 6.76 -11.30 4.26
C THR A 144 7.45 -12.29 3.34
N LYS A 145 8.65 -12.77 3.69
CA LYS A 145 9.33 -13.85 2.94
C LYS A 145 8.49 -15.13 2.88
N ILE A 146 7.95 -15.57 4.01
CA ILE A 146 7.05 -16.73 4.07
C ILE A 146 5.80 -16.49 3.23
N GLU A 147 5.16 -15.33 3.38
CA GLU A 147 3.97 -14.97 2.59
C GLU A 147 4.27 -14.94 1.07
N SER A 148 5.41 -14.38 0.65
CA SER A 148 5.88 -14.36 -0.74
C SER A 148 6.16 -15.77 -1.28
N LEU A 149 6.77 -16.66 -0.49
CA LEU A 149 7.00 -18.05 -0.88
C LEU A 149 5.69 -18.80 -1.13
N ILE A 150 4.74 -18.70 -0.20
CA ILE A 150 3.41 -19.33 -0.35
C ILE A 150 2.71 -18.78 -1.59
N TYR A 151 2.75 -17.45 -1.80
CA TYR A 151 2.17 -16.79 -2.97
C TYR A 151 2.74 -17.30 -4.30
N VAL A 152 4.06 -17.47 -4.40
CA VAL A 152 4.71 -17.94 -5.63
C VAL A 152 4.38 -19.40 -5.94
N LEU A 153 4.38 -20.25 -4.89
CA LEU A 153 4.01 -21.66 -4.99
C LEU A 153 2.56 -21.83 -5.43
N SER A 154 1.63 -21.12 -4.78
CA SER A 154 0.21 -21.18 -5.12
C SER A 154 -0.52 -19.91 -4.69
N ILE A 155 -0.88 -19.10 -5.69
CA ILE A 155 -1.71 -17.90 -5.51
C ILE A 155 -3.08 -18.27 -4.91
N PRO A 156 -3.79 -19.33 -5.37
CA PRO A 156 -5.05 -19.74 -4.74
C PRO A 156 -4.90 -20.14 -3.27
N LEU A 157 -3.82 -20.86 -2.91
CA LEU A 157 -3.55 -21.24 -1.52
C LEU A 157 -3.29 -20.02 -0.65
N TYR A 158 -2.43 -19.10 -1.11
CA TYR A 158 -2.17 -17.85 -0.41
C TYR A 158 -3.46 -17.05 -0.19
N LYS A 159 -4.28 -16.90 -1.24
CA LYS A 159 -5.57 -16.21 -1.18
C LYS A 159 -6.50 -16.86 -0.15
N TYR A 160 -6.60 -18.19 -0.13
CA TYR A 160 -7.43 -18.93 0.83
C TYR A 160 -6.97 -18.69 2.28
N ILE A 161 -5.67 -18.86 2.56
CA ILE A 161 -5.09 -18.62 3.89
C ILE A 161 -5.37 -17.19 4.33
N LYS A 162 -5.17 -16.22 3.42
CA LYS A 162 -5.35 -14.80 3.74
C LYS A 162 -6.80 -14.46 4.06
N LEU A 163 -7.77 -14.99 3.32
CA LEU A 163 -9.19 -14.73 3.56
C LEU A 163 -9.71 -15.43 4.81
N LYS A 164 -9.19 -16.62 5.15
CA LYS A 164 -9.61 -17.40 6.31
C LYS A 164 -9.08 -16.85 7.65
N TYR A 165 -7.89 -16.24 7.64
CA TYR A 165 -7.19 -15.79 8.85
C TYR A 165 -6.94 -14.25 8.87
N SER A 166 -7.68 -13.47 8.08
CA SER A 166 -7.66 -11.98 8.12
C SER A 166 -8.68 -11.43 9.10
#